data_AF-A0A2G9N4M8-F1
#
_entry.id   AF-A0A2G9N4M8-F1
#
_cell.length_a   1.000
_cell.length_b   1.000
_cell.length_c   1.000
_cell.angle_alpha   90.00
_cell.angle_beta   90.00
_cell.angle_gamma   90.00
#
_symmetry.space_group_name_H-M   'P 1'
#
loop_
_entity.id
_entity.type
_entity.pdbx_description
1 polymer ?
#
loop_
_entity_poly.entity_id
_entity_poly.type
_entity_poly.pdbx_seq_one_letter_code
_entity_poly.pdbx_strand_id
1 'polypeptide(L)'
;MDEMRVKCRQCGRYAKTNEFVLDHGYKMMVCPACVKDRKLREDVHREVDAQRQAKKKEGMEEVAEKSAGWDKEDEYLNKLHAAKMKNTVKVEYVTDDKVKYTCAKCSYKFIYDMTRKMPPGCPYCGTGIMKMTF
;
A
#
# COMPACT_ATOMS: atom_id res chain seq x y z
N MET A 1 -9.85 -42.36 -28.60
CA MET A 1 -8.59 -42.02 -27.93
C MET A 1 -8.95 -41.20 -26.70
N ASP A 2 -8.73 -41.74 -25.51
CA ASP A 2 -9.02 -41.04 -24.26
C ASP A 2 -8.01 -39.91 -24.03
N GLU A 3 -8.51 -38.69 -23.86
CA GLU A 3 -7.68 -37.52 -23.56
C GLU A 3 -7.13 -37.62 -22.13
N MET A 4 -5.81 -37.72 -22.00
CA MET A 4 -5.13 -37.76 -20.72
C MET A 4 -5.36 -36.45 -19.95
N ARG A 5 -5.90 -36.55 -18.72
CA ARG A 5 -6.12 -35.42 -17.82
C ARG A 5 -5.10 -35.44 -16.69
N VAL A 6 -4.55 -34.28 -16.36
CA VAL A 6 -3.53 -34.10 -15.32
C VAL A 6 -4.03 -33.09 -14.28
N LYS A 7 -3.70 -33.33 -13.01
CA LYS A 7 -4.04 -32.45 -11.90
C LYS A 7 -3.14 -31.21 -11.90
N CYS A 8 -3.73 -30.02 -11.90
CA CYS A 8 -3.02 -28.76 -11.78
C CYS A 8 -2.42 -28.60 -10.39
N ARG A 9 -1.13 -28.25 -10.31
CA ARG A 9 -0.42 -28.04 -9.04
C ARG A 9 -0.88 -26.79 -8.28
N GLN A 10 -1.37 -25.77 -9.00
CA GLN A 10 -1.76 -24.50 -8.41
C GLN A 10 -3.16 -24.53 -7.78
N CYS A 11 -4.16 -25.07 -8.48
CA CYS A 11 -5.56 -25.07 -8.02
C CYS A 11 -6.13 -26.46 -7.73
N GLY A 12 -5.39 -27.53 -8.02
CA GLY A 12 -5.82 -28.91 -7.78
C GLY A 12 -6.86 -29.45 -8.77
N ARG A 13 -7.33 -28.67 -9.75
CA ARG A 13 -8.31 -29.11 -10.76
C ARG A 13 -7.65 -29.97 -11.85
N TYR A 14 -8.40 -30.89 -12.45
CA TYR A 14 -7.94 -31.69 -13.59
C TYR A 14 -8.18 -30.93 -14.89
N ALA A 15 -7.17 -30.86 -15.76
CA ALA A 15 -7.25 -30.26 -17.09
C ALA A 15 -6.54 -31.16 -18.11
N LYS A 16 -6.78 -30.94 -19.40
CA LYS A 16 -6.11 -31.68 -20.47
C LYS A 16 -4.64 -31.28 -20.51
N THR A 17 -3.74 -32.24 -20.75
CA THR A 17 -2.28 -31.98 -20.78
C THR A 17 -1.90 -30.88 -21.78
N ASN A 18 -2.60 -30.81 -22.91
CA ASN A 18 -2.32 -29.85 -23.99
C ASN A 18 -2.78 -28.40 -23.69
N GLU A 19 -3.59 -28.20 -22.65
CA GLU A 19 -4.12 -26.88 -22.29
C GLU A 19 -3.29 -26.18 -21.21
N PHE A 20 -2.27 -26.83 -20.67
CA PHE A 20 -1.38 -26.21 -19.70
C PHE A 20 -0.45 -25.22 -20.38
N VAL A 21 -0.35 -24.03 -19.79
CA VAL A 21 0.51 -22.94 -20.29
C VAL A 21 1.52 -22.56 -19.22
N LEU A 22 2.74 -22.22 -19.64
CA LEU A 22 3.75 -21.68 -18.76
C LEU A 22 3.39 -20.22 -18.42
N ASP A 23 3.07 -19.97 -17.16
CA ASP A 23 2.61 -18.66 -16.71
C ASP A 23 3.74 -17.94 -15.93
N HIS A 24 4.12 -16.75 -16.40
CA HIS A 24 5.19 -15.97 -15.78
C HIS A 24 4.83 -15.42 -14.39
N GLY A 25 3.54 -15.20 -14.09
CA GLY A 25 3.07 -14.74 -12.79
C GLY A 25 3.23 -15.83 -11.73
N TYR A 26 2.92 -17.07 -12.08
CA TYR A 26 3.09 -18.22 -11.19
C TYR A 26 4.46 -18.93 -11.31
N LYS A 27 5.27 -18.58 -12.31
CA LYS A 27 6.58 -19.20 -12.62
C LYS A 27 6.51 -20.71 -12.78
N MET A 28 5.40 -21.22 -13.31
CA MET A 28 5.14 -22.66 -13.46
C MET A 28 4.08 -22.94 -14.52
N MET A 29 3.94 -24.21 -14.92
CA MET A 29 2.85 -24.69 -15.78
C MET A 29 1.52 -24.67 -15.01
N VAL A 30 0.52 -23.99 -15.55
CA VAL A 30 -0.79 -23.84 -14.93
C VAL A 30 -1.91 -24.21 -15.89
N CYS A 31 -3.05 -24.60 -15.35
CA CYS A 31 -4.23 -24.95 -16.14
C CYS A 31 -4.94 -23.68 -16.66
N PRO A 32 -5.80 -23.78 -17.69
CA PRO A 32 -6.48 -22.61 -18.26
C PRO A 32 -7.37 -21.87 -17.27
N ALA A 33 -7.88 -22.55 -16.23
CA ALA A 33 -8.64 -21.90 -15.17
C ALA A 33 -7.77 -20.94 -14.35
N CYS A 34 -6.56 -21.34 -13.95
CA CYS A 34 -5.64 -20.47 -13.21
C CYS A 34 -5.24 -19.23 -14.02
N VAL A 35 -5.08 -19.37 -15.34
CA VAL A 35 -4.75 -18.24 -16.22
C VAL A 35 -5.92 -17.23 -16.25
N LYS A 36 -7.16 -17.72 -16.37
CA LYS A 36 -8.36 -16.86 -16.33
C LYS A 36 -8.52 -16.17 -14.98
N ASP A 37 -8.35 -16.91 -13.89
CA ASP A 37 -8.47 -16.37 -12.53
C ASP A 37 -7.41 -15.30 -12.24
N ARG A 38 -6.19 -15.45 -12.77
CA ARG A 38 -5.14 -14.44 -12.65
C ARG A 38 -5.50 -13.16 -13.40
N LYS A 39 -5.94 -13.28 -14.66
CA LYS A 39 -6.34 -12.13 -15.48
C LYS A 39 -7.45 -11.32 -14.79
N LEU A 40 -8.45 -12.02 -14.23
CA LEU A 40 -9.53 -11.38 -13.50
C LEU A 40 -9.02 -10.58 -12.29
N ARG A 41 -8.04 -11.10 -11.55
CA ARG A 41 -7.43 -10.38 -10.41
C ARG A 41 -6.62 -9.16 -10.85
N GLU A 42 -5.88 -9.28 -11.95
CA GLU A 42 -5.10 -8.17 -12.52
C GLU A 42 -6.03 -7.02 -12.98
N ASP A 43 -7.18 -7.35 -13.58
CA ASP A 43 -8.18 -6.37 -14.00
C ASP A 43 -8.79 -5.62 -12.80
N VAL A 44 -9.18 -6.34 -11.73
CA VAL A 44 -9.68 -5.71 -10.49
C VAL A 44 -8.63 -4.79 -9.85
N HIS A 45 -7.37 -5.21 -9.79
CA HIS A 45 -6.31 -4.38 -9.22
C HIS A 45 -6.12 -3.09 -10.03
N ARG A 46 -6.18 -3.18 -11.36
CA ARG A 46 -6.07 -2.03 -12.26
C ARG A 46 -7.22 -1.03 -12.05
N GLU A 47 -8.45 -1.51 -11.88
CA GLU A 47 -9.61 -0.65 -11.62
C GLU A 47 -9.48 0.09 -10.28
N VAL A 48 -9.07 -0.61 -9.22
CA VAL A 48 -8.87 0.00 -7.90
C VAL A 48 -7.78 1.08 -7.94
N ASP A 49 -6.69 0.83 -8.66
CA ASP A 49 -5.63 1.82 -8.82
C ASP A 49 -6.09 3.04 -9.63
N ALA A 50 -6.86 2.83 -10.70
CA ALA A 50 -7.44 3.91 -11.49
C ALA A 50 -8.37 4.79 -10.65
N GLN A 51 -9.23 4.19 -9.81
CA GLN A 51 -10.11 4.94 -8.90
C GLN A 51 -9.33 5.74 -7.85
N ARG A 52 -8.24 5.18 -7.30
CA ARG A 52 -7.37 5.90 -6.37
C ARG A 52 -6.68 7.09 -7.03
N GLN A 53 -6.25 6.94 -8.28
CA GLN A 53 -5.63 8.04 -9.03
C GLN A 53 -6.64 9.14 -9.38
N ALA A 54 -7.88 8.78 -9.73
CA ALA A 54 -8.96 9.75 -9.97
C ALA A 54 -9.26 10.59 -8.72
N LYS A 55 -9.51 9.94 -7.58
CA LYS A 55 -9.75 10.63 -6.30
C LYS A 55 -8.59 11.52 -5.86
N LYS A 56 -7.35 11.10 -6.14
CA LYS A 56 -6.16 11.90 -5.82
C LYS A 56 -6.06 13.16 -6.69
N LYS A 57 -6.52 13.12 -7.95
CA LYS A 57 -6.55 14.30 -8.82
C LYS A 57 -7.64 15.28 -8.38
N GLU A 58 -8.84 14.78 -8.07
CA GLU A 58 -9.96 15.60 -7.60
C GLU A 58 -9.63 16.31 -6.27
N GLY A 59 -9.01 15.61 -5.31
CA GLY A 59 -8.65 16.21 -4.01
C GLY A 59 -7.46 17.18 -4.05
N MET A 60 -6.76 17.32 -5.18
CA MET A 60 -5.60 18.23 -5.29
C MET A 60 -5.96 19.58 -5.93
N GLU A 61 -7.15 19.69 -6.53
CA GLU A 61 -7.59 20.90 -7.25
C GLU A 61 -8.30 21.92 -6.34
N GLU A 62 -8.83 21.50 -5.18
CA GLU A 62 -9.56 22.38 -4.24
C GLU A 62 -8.68 23.16 -3.23
N VAL A 63 -7.34 23.05 -3.25
CA VAL A 63 -6.47 23.66 -2.20
C VAL A 63 -5.66 24.88 -2.70
N ALA A 64 -5.93 25.43 -3.89
CA ALA A 64 -5.04 26.42 -4.50
C ALA A 64 -5.63 27.82 -4.78
N GLU A 65 -6.85 28.14 -4.34
CA GLU A 65 -7.27 29.55 -4.31
C GLU A 65 -6.76 30.21 -3.03
N LYS A 66 -5.54 30.76 -3.10
CA LYS A 66 -5.03 31.68 -2.07
C LYS A 66 -6.06 32.82 -1.94
N SER A 67 -6.71 32.92 -0.79
CA SER A 67 -7.71 33.94 -0.53
C SER A 67 -7.13 35.35 -0.73
N ALA A 68 -7.98 36.29 -1.17
CA ALA A 68 -7.62 37.70 -1.28
C ALA A 68 -7.24 38.24 0.10
N GLY A 69 -5.93 38.39 0.35
CA GLY A 69 -5.38 38.74 1.66
C GLY A 69 -4.05 38.05 2.00
N TRP A 70 -3.64 37.04 1.23
CA TRP A 70 -2.36 36.35 1.43
C TRP A 70 -1.17 37.26 1.13
N ASP A 71 -0.44 37.67 2.17
CA ASP A 71 0.70 38.57 2.04
C ASP A 71 2.04 37.82 2.06
N LYS A 72 3.15 38.58 2.07
CA LYS A 72 4.51 38.00 2.09
C LYS A 72 4.84 37.34 3.43
N GLU A 73 4.20 37.75 4.53
CA GLU A 73 4.39 37.13 5.85
C GLU A 73 3.69 35.76 5.90
N ASP A 74 2.50 35.64 5.30
CA ASP A 74 1.81 34.35 5.18
C ASP A 74 2.61 33.32 4.36
N GLU A 75 3.28 33.75 3.27
CA GLU A 75 4.18 32.87 2.53
C GLU A 75 5.38 32.38 3.35
N TYR A 76 5.91 33.24 4.23
CA TYR A 76 7.01 32.88 5.12
C TYR A 76 6.56 31.91 6.23
N LEU A 77 5.42 32.17 6.86
CA LEU A 77 4.80 31.28 7.84
C LEU A 77 4.50 29.90 7.24
N ASN A 78 3.97 29.85 6.01
CA ASN A 78 3.69 28.58 5.34
C ASN A 78 4.98 27.80 5.02
N LYS A 79 6.06 28.48 4.61
CA LYS A 79 7.38 27.82 4.42
C LYS A 79 7.93 27.25 5.72
N LEU A 80 7.81 27.97 6.84
CA LEU A 80 8.21 27.47 8.16
C LEU A 80 7.36 26.27 8.59
N HIS A 81 6.05 26.33 8.37
CA HIS A 81 5.13 25.24 8.69
C HIS A 81 5.40 23.99 7.82
N ALA A 82 5.61 24.17 6.51
CA ALA A 82 5.99 23.10 5.60
C ALA A 82 7.35 22.47 5.97
N ALA A 83 8.32 23.27 6.41
CA ALA A 83 9.60 22.75 6.91
C ALA A 83 9.44 21.93 8.19
N LYS A 84 8.57 22.35 9.12
CA LYS A 84 8.23 21.58 10.33
C LYS A 84 7.51 20.28 9.99
N MET A 85 6.53 20.31 9.07
CA MET A 85 5.76 19.14 8.65
C MET A 85 6.57 18.13 7.82
N LYS A 86 7.68 18.53 7.17
CA LYS A 86 8.59 17.57 6.53
C LYS A 86 9.26 16.63 7.53
N ASN A 87 9.41 17.06 8.79
CA ASN A 87 10.00 16.26 9.86
C ASN A 87 8.95 15.51 10.71
N THR A 88 7.65 15.73 10.51
CA THR A 88 6.63 14.96 11.23
C THR A 88 6.39 13.64 10.50
N VAL A 89 6.60 12.54 11.23
CA VAL A 89 6.32 11.20 10.72
C VAL A 89 4.83 11.11 10.44
N LYS A 90 4.44 10.88 9.18
CA LYS A 90 3.04 10.62 8.82
C LYS A 90 2.60 9.33 9.51
N VAL A 91 1.74 9.46 10.50
CA VAL A 91 1.16 8.33 11.24
C VAL A 91 -0.25 8.09 10.71
N GLU A 92 -0.47 6.92 10.12
CA GLU A 92 -1.81 6.48 9.70
C GLU A 92 -2.47 5.72 10.86
N TYR A 93 -3.61 6.21 11.34
CA TYR A 93 -4.39 5.53 12.37
C TYR A 93 -5.10 4.31 11.76
N VAL A 94 -4.98 3.15 12.42
CA VAL A 94 -5.71 1.92 12.06
C VAL A 94 -6.94 1.75 12.95
N THR A 95 -6.81 2.12 14.21
CA THR A 95 -7.85 2.11 15.25
C THR A 95 -7.46 3.17 16.28
N ASP A 96 -8.36 3.59 17.17
CA ASP A 96 -8.09 4.62 18.20
C ASP A 96 -6.83 4.32 19.02
N ASP A 97 -6.52 3.02 19.24
CA ASP A 97 -5.37 2.58 20.02
C ASP A 97 -4.16 2.15 19.18
N LYS A 98 -4.32 1.98 17.86
CA LYS A 98 -3.31 1.35 16.98
C LYS A 98 -2.95 2.25 15.81
N VAL A 99 -1.66 2.51 15.68
CA VAL A 99 -1.13 3.39 14.65
C VAL A 99 -0.10 2.67 13.78
N LYS A 100 -0.13 2.92 12.47
CA LYS A 100 0.96 2.51 11.57
C LYS A 100 2.10 3.51 11.72
N TYR A 101 3.21 3.02 12.24
CA TYR A 101 4.44 3.78 12.38
C TYR A 101 5.45 3.34 11.32
N THR A 102 6.16 4.32 10.75
CA THR A 102 7.27 4.06 9.82
C THR A 102 8.57 4.39 10.53
N CYS A 103 9.50 3.43 10.62
CA CYS A 103 10.78 3.66 11.26
C CYS A 103 11.64 4.65 10.45
N ALA A 104 12.18 5.68 11.10
CA ALA A 104 13.05 6.66 10.46
C ALA A 104 14.39 6.08 9.96
N LYS A 105 14.87 4.99 10.56
CA LYS A 105 16.19 4.40 10.23
C LYS A 105 16.11 3.37 9.09
N CYS A 106 15.12 2.48 9.13
CA CYS A 106 15.01 1.36 8.18
C CYS A 106 13.77 1.42 7.28
N SER A 107 12.95 2.47 7.38
CA SER A 107 11.69 2.65 6.63
C SER A 107 10.68 1.51 6.78
N TYR A 108 10.86 0.61 7.75
CA TYR A 108 9.94 -0.48 8.02
C TYR A 108 8.63 0.05 8.62
N LYS A 109 7.50 -0.41 8.07
CA LYS A 109 6.16 -0.05 8.52
C LYS A 109 5.64 -1.13 9.47
N PHE A 110 5.24 -0.73 10.68
CA PHE A 110 4.71 -1.65 11.68
C PHE A 110 3.56 -1.01 12.46
N ILE A 111 2.76 -1.84 13.11
CA ILE A 111 1.65 -1.40 13.94
C ILE A 111 2.18 -1.19 15.37
N TYR A 112 1.99 0.01 15.89
CA TYR A 112 2.30 0.39 17.26
C TYR A 112 1.00 0.58 18.04
N ASP A 113 0.92 -0.09 19.18
CA ASP A 113 -0.18 0.03 20.12
C ASP A 113 0.16 1.14 21.13
N MET A 114 -0.60 2.24 21.08
CA MET A 114 -0.39 3.43 21.92
C MET A 114 -0.72 3.15 23.39
N THR A 115 -1.68 2.27 23.65
CA THR A 115 -2.10 1.93 25.03
C THR A 115 -1.04 1.08 25.72
N ARG A 116 -0.55 0.05 25.02
CA ARG A 116 0.44 -0.90 25.54
C ARG A 116 1.88 -0.43 25.37
N LYS A 117 2.09 0.66 24.64
CA LYS A 117 3.41 1.18 24.23
C LYS A 117 4.30 0.10 23.62
N MET A 118 3.70 -0.78 22.82
CA MET A 118 4.36 -1.93 22.20
C MET A 118 4.25 -1.83 20.67
N PRO A 119 5.33 -2.14 19.93
CA PRO A 119 6.68 -2.50 20.40
C PRO A 119 7.48 -1.28 20.90
N PRO A 120 8.43 -1.43 21.86
CA PRO A 120 9.22 -0.32 22.41
C PRO A 120 10.19 0.33 21.39
N GLY A 121 10.51 -0.41 20.33
CA GLY A 121 11.38 0.01 19.25
C GLY A 121 10.95 -0.62 17.93
N CYS A 122 11.59 -0.22 16.84
CA CYS A 122 11.36 -0.84 15.54
C CYS A 122 11.68 -2.36 15.59
N PRO A 123 10.77 -3.25 15.17
CA PRO A 123 11.01 -4.70 15.16
C PRO A 123 12.22 -5.13 14.32
N TYR A 124 12.61 -4.31 13.35
CA TYR A 124 13.68 -4.66 12.41
C TYR A 124 15.05 -4.14 12.84
N CYS A 125 15.15 -2.89 13.28
CA CYS A 125 16.44 -2.26 13.59
C CYS A 125 16.62 -1.89 15.08
N GLY A 126 15.65 -2.20 15.94
CA GLY A 126 15.70 -1.94 17.38
C GLY A 126 15.76 -0.45 17.76
N THR A 127 15.68 0.46 16.79
CA THR A 127 15.74 1.90 17.05
C THR A 127 14.47 2.33 17.79
N GLY A 128 14.64 3.06 18.89
CA GLY A 128 13.54 3.54 19.70
C GLY A 128 12.56 4.37 18.88
N ILE A 129 11.26 4.19 19.15
CA ILE A 129 10.22 5.01 18.55
C ILE A 129 10.36 6.42 19.17
N MET A 130 10.49 7.45 18.34
CA MET A 130 10.54 8.82 18.85
C MET A 130 9.22 9.10 19.57
N LYS A 131 9.30 9.61 20.81
CA LYS A 131 8.12 9.96 21.60
C LYS A 131 7.31 10.99 20.82
N MET A 132 6.12 10.60 20.37
CA MET A 132 5.13 11.56 19.92
C MET A 132 4.65 12.30 21.17
N THR A 133 5.15 13.50 21.40
CA THR A 133 4.48 14.48 22.26
C THR A 133 3.19 14.87 21.54
N PHE A 134 2.06 14.43 22.10
CA PHE A 134 0.74 14.94 21.77
C PHE A 134 0.57 16.35 22.33
#